data_AF-A0A3C1JV74-F1
#
_entry.id   AF-A0A3C1JV74-F1
#
_cell.length_a   1.000
_cell.length_b   1.000
_cell.length_c   1.000
_cell.angle_alpha   90.00
_cell.angle_beta   90.00
_cell.angle_gamma   90.00
#
_symmetry.space_group_name_H-M   'P 1'
#
loop_
_entity.id
_entity.type
_entity.pdbx_description
1 polymer ?
#
loop_
_entity_poly.entity_id
_entity_poly.type
_entity_poly.pdbx_seq_one_letter_code
_entity_poly.pdbx_strand_id
1 'polypeptide(L)'
;MKKLVFVLSVLVLLSSGCKFFGKKKQAELARIEQMKKDSIQKAQKAAKDLEFKKAQEEKARQEAIRKAEEERQRLYKFHIIVGSFKTPKYAAAYKEYIGKKGYQTEILVNSYKFEMISIGAYKSWGEAVKDLTKAREAVEPTSWIYIKGQ
;
A
#
# COMPACT_ATOMS: atom_id res chain seq x y z
N MET A 1 -79.03 41.27 -15.62
CA MET A 1 -78.33 40.25 -14.80
C MET A 1 -77.72 39.09 -15.61
N LYS A 2 -78.28 38.67 -16.76
CA LYS A 2 -77.72 37.59 -17.61
C LYS A 2 -76.27 37.82 -18.12
N LYS A 3 -75.88 39.07 -18.43
CA LYS A 3 -74.51 39.39 -18.92
C LYS A 3 -73.42 39.32 -17.83
N LEU A 4 -73.79 39.49 -16.56
CA LEU A 4 -72.87 39.43 -15.42
C LEU A 4 -72.57 37.98 -15.01
N VAL A 5 -73.55 37.09 -15.13
CA VAL A 5 -73.40 35.64 -14.87
C VAL A 5 -72.47 34.98 -15.89
N PHE A 6 -72.51 35.42 -17.15
CA PHE A 6 -71.66 34.87 -18.21
C PHE A 6 -70.19 35.28 -18.08
N VAL A 7 -69.91 36.49 -17.58
CA VAL A 7 -68.55 36.96 -17.32
C VAL A 7 -67.94 36.24 -16.10
N LEU A 8 -68.75 35.96 -15.06
CA LEU A 8 -68.30 35.21 -13.89
C LEU A 8 -68.00 33.74 -14.21
N SER A 9 -68.75 33.10 -15.12
CA SER A 9 -68.52 31.69 -15.47
C SER A 9 -67.25 31.48 -16.30
N VAL A 10 -66.88 32.43 -17.16
CA VAL A 10 -65.63 32.38 -17.95
C VAL A 10 -64.40 32.62 -17.05
N LEU A 11 -64.52 33.45 -16.01
CA LEU A 11 -63.43 33.71 -15.06
C LEU A 11 -63.09 32.50 -14.17
N VAL A 12 -64.08 31.68 -13.84
CA VAL A 12 -63.92 30.45 -13.04
C VAL A 12 -63.27 29.31 -13.84
N LEU A 13 -63.49 29.27 -15.15
CA LEU A 13 -62.85 28.27 -16.03
C LEU A 13 -61.36 28.58 -16.28
N LEU A 14 -60.96 29.85 -16.25
CA LEU A 14 -59.56 30.28 -16.41
C LEU A 14 -58.70 30.07 -15.15
N SER A 15 -59.30 30.06 -13.94
CA SER A 15 -58.56 29.87 -12.68
C SER A 15 -58.17 28.41 -12.41
N SER A 16 -58.75 27.45 -13.13
CA SER A 16 -58.44 26.01 -12.99
C SER A 16 -57.12 25.60 -13.69
N GLY A 17 -56.52 26.47 -14.50
CA GLY A 17 -55.30 26.19 -15.28
C GLY A 17 -53.96 26.31 -14.51
N CYS A 18 -53.90 27.07 -13.42
CA CYS A 18 -52.65 27.34 -12.71
C CYS A 18 -52.14 26.18 -11.83
N LYS A 19 -53.03 25.26 -11.43
CA LYS A 19 -52.66 24.12 -10.56
C LYS A 19 -51.93 23.01 -11.30
N PHE A 20 -52.01 22.99 -12.64
CA PHE A 20 -51.40 21.96 -13.49
C PHE A 20 -49.93 22.27 -13.84
N PHE A 21 -49.57 23.55 -14.00
CA PHE A 21 -48.20 23.97 -14.31
C PHE A 21 -47.21 23.82 -13.15
N GLY A 22 -47.65 24.02 -11.90
CA GLY A 22 -46.81 23.83 -10.71
C GLY A 22 -46.34 22.39 -10.50
N LYS A 23 -47.21 21.40 -10.79
CA LYS A 23 -46.88 19.97 -10.67
C LYS A 23 -45.83 19.53 -11.70
N LYS A 24 -45.86 20.07 -12.92
CA LYS A 24 -44.84 19.80 -13.95
C LYS A 24 -43.47 20.32 -13.54
N LYS A 25 -43.38 21.56 -13.05
CA LYS A 25 -42.12 22.18 -12.62
C LYS A 25 -41.50 21.45 -11.42
N GLN A 26 -42.33 20.99 -10.48
CA GLN A 26 -41.87 20.23 -9.31
C GLN A 26 -41.40 18.81 -9.67
N ALA A 27 -42.07 18.15 -10.62
CA ALA A 27 -41.62 16.86 -11.17
C ALA A 27 -40.30 17.00 -11.96
N GLU A 28 -40.11 18.11 -12.68
CA GLU A 28 -38.88 18.39 -13.43
C GLU A 28 -37.69 18.71 -12.50
N LEU A 29 -37.91 19.51 -11.45
CA LEU A 29 -36.93 19.76 -10.39
C LEU A 29 -36.53 18.45 -9.68
N ALA A 30 -37.49 17.60 -9.33
CA ALA A 30 -37.22 16.29 -8.73
C ALA A 30 -36.41 15.37 -9.67
N ARG A 31 -36.70 15.39 -10.98
CA ARG A 31 -35.90 14.66 -11.98
C ARG A 31 -34.48 15.19 -12.10
N ILE A 32 -34.29 16.50 -12.10
CA ILE A 32 -32.94 17.12 -12.15
C ILE A 32 -32.14 16.76 -10.90
N GLU A 33 -32.78 16.76 -9.73
CA GLU A 33 -32.13 16.35 -8.48
C GLU A 33 -31.76 14.86 -8.47
N GLN A 34 -32.65 13.99 -8.96
CA GLN A 34 -32.35 12.56 -9.15
C GLN A 34 -31.18 12.35 -10.11
N MET A 35 -31.17 13.01 -11.27
CA MET A 35 -30.07 12.90 -12.24
C MET A 35 -28.72 13.35 -11.65
N LYS A 36 -28.72 14.39 -10.81
CA LYS A 36 -27.52 14.82 -10.09
C LYS A 36 -27.05 13.76 -9.08
N LYS A 37 -27.97 13.20 -8.29
CA LYS A 37 -27.67 12.12 -7.34
C LYS A 37 -27.12 10.88 -8.05
N ASP A 38 -27.75 10.47 -9.15
CA ASP A 38 -27.32 9.32 -9.95
C ASP A 38 -25.93 9.54 -10.57
N SER A 39 -25.64 10.76 -11.04
CA SER A 39 -24.33 11.11 -11.57
C SER A 39 -23.24 11.07 -10.50
N ILE A 40 -23.53 11.60 -9.31
CA ILE A 40 -22.61 11.56 -8.16
C ILE A 40 -22.39 10.11 -7.72
N GLN A 41 -23.44 9.30 -7.62
CA GLN A 41 -23.33 7.88 -7.24
C GLN A 41 -22.50 7.09 -8.26
N LYS A 42 -22.68 7.31 -9.57
CA LYS A 42 -21.86 6.67 -10.61
C LYS A 42 -20.39 7.06 -10.49
N ALA A 43 -20.09 8.34 -10.30
CA ALA A 43 -18.73 8.82 -10.12
C ALA A 43 -18.08 8.25 -8.84
N GLN A 44 -18.81 8.22 -7.73
CA GLN A 44 -18.35 7.61 -6.47
C GLN A 44 -18.10 6.11 -6.61
N LYS A 45 -18.97 5.39 -7.33
CA LYS A 45 -18.78 3.96 -7.59
C LYS A 45 -17.53 3.72 -8.44
N ALA A 46 -17.35 4.47 -9.52
CA ALA A 46 -16.16 4.38 -10.37
C ALA A 46 -14.87 4.70 -9.60
N ALA A 47 -14.90 5.70 -8.72
CA ALA A 47 -13.78 6.03 -7.84
C ALA A 47 -13.46 4.89 -6.87
N LYS A 48 -14.47 4.32 -6.21
CA LYS A 48 -14.29 3.15 -5.31
C LYS A 48 -13.78 1.92 -6.05
N ASP A 49 -14.28 1.65 -7.26
CA ASP A 49 -13.82 0.53 -8.08
C ASP A 49 -12.34 0.71 -8.48
N LEU A 50 -11.92 1.95 -8.80
CA LEU A 50 -10.52 2.26 -9.10
C LEU A 50 -9.62 2.13 -7.87
N GLU A 51 -10.05 2.63 -6.71
CA GLU A 51 -9.33 2.47 -5.44
C GLU A 51 -9.19 1.00 -5.05
N PHE A 52 -10.25 0.21 -5.21
CA PHE A 52 -10.23 -1.21 -4.96
C PHE A 52 -9.23 -1.93 -5.87
N LYS A 53 -9.22 -1.60 -7.17
CA LYS A 53 -8.24 -2.16 -8.13
C LYS A 53 -6.80 -1.80 -7.73
N LYS A 54 -6.54 -0.53 -7.43
CA LYS A 54 -5.20 -0.07 -6.97
C LYS A 54 -4.77 -0.77 -5.68
N ALA A 55 -5.70 -0.93 -4.73
CA ALA A 55 -5.43 -1.64 -3.49
C ALA A 55 -5.15 -3.13 -3.71
N GLN A 56 -5.83 -3.77 -4.67
CA GLN A 56 -5.53 -5.17 -5.04
C GLN A 56 -4.17 -5.31 -5.72
N GLU A 57 -3.83 -4.39 -6.63
CA GLU A 57 -2.53 -4.39 -7.31
C GLU A 57 -1.38 -4.20 -6.31
N GLU A 58 -1.51 -3.24 -5.40
CA GLU A 58 -0.52 -3.00 -4.35
C GLU A 58 -0.38 -4.21 -3.42
N LYS A 59 -1.49 -4.85 -3.04
CA LYS A 59 -1.45 -6.10 -2.26
C LYS A 59 -0.75 -7.22 -3.02
N ALA A 60 -1.04 -7.41 -4.31
CA ALA A 60 -0.40 -8.42 -5.13
C ALA A 60 1.11 -8.17 -5.26
N ARG A 61 1.52 -6.90 -5.41
CA ARG A 61 2.92 -6.49 -5.44
C ARG A 61 3.62 -6.80 -4.12
N GLN A 62 3.01 -6.43 -2.99
CA GLN A 62 3.57 -6.71 -1.66
C GLN A 62 3.67 -8.21 -1.40
N GLU A 63 2.68 -8.99 -1.82
CA GLU A 63 2.70 -10.44 -1.70
C GLU A 63 3.81 -11.08 -2.56
N ALA A 64 4.02 -10.58 -3.78
CA ALA A 64 5.11 -11.03 -4.65
C ALA A 64 6.48 -10.75 -4.03
N ILE A 65 6.69 -9.55 -3.48
CA ILE A 65 7.92 -9.18 -2.78
C ILE A 65 8.13 -10.08 -1.56
N ARG A 66 7.07 -10.30 -0.76
CA ARG A 66 7.13 -11.17 0.42
C ARG A 66 7.51 -12.60 0.05
N LYS A 67 6.89 -13.17 -0.99
CA LYS A 67 7.22 -14.54 -1.48
C LYS A 67 8.67 -14.64 -1.95
N ALA A 68 9.14 -13.65 -2.71
CA ALA A 68 10.53 -13.61 -3.17
C ALA A 68 11.53 -13.51 -2.00
N GLU A 69 11.20 -12.71 -0.98
CA GLU A 69 12.04 -12.58 0.21
C GLU A 69 12.00 -13.87 1.06
N GLU A 70 10.84 -14.51 1.23
CA GLU A 70 10.72 -15.80 1.89
C GLU A 70 11.54 -16.88 1.17
N GLU A 71 11.51 -16.92 -0.16
CA GLU A 71 12.30 -17.84 -0.97
C GLU A 71 13.81 -17.55 -0.81
N ARG A 72 14.21 -16.27 -0.88
CA ARG A 72 15.60 -15.86 -0.62
C ARG A 72 16.05 -16.31 0.76
N GLN A 73 15.23 -16.11 1.79
CA GLN A 73 15.57 -16.50 3.16
C GLN A 73 15.68 -18.02 3.34
N ARG A 74 14.88 -18.80 2.61
CA ARG A 74 14.98 -20.27 2.61
C ARG A 74 16.22 -20.76 1.89
N LEU A 75 16.55 -20.15 0.75
CA LEU A 75 17.68 -20.55 -0.06
C LEU A 75 19.00 -20.12 0.56
N TYR A 76 19.10 -18.89 1.06
CA TYR A 76 20.33 -18.29 1.57
C TYR A 76 20.36 -18.28 3.10
N LYS A 77 20.60 -19.46 3.68
CA LYS A 77 20.57 -19.65 5.14
C LYS A 77 21.88 -19.35 5.86
N PHE A 78 23.00 -19.34 5.15
CA PHE A 78 24.33 -19.14 5.74
C PHE A 78 24.77 -17.70 5.56
N HIS A 79 25.01 -17.00 6.66
CA HIS A 79 25.39 -15.60 6.64
C HIS A 79 26.77 -15.41 7.27
N ILE A 80 27.68 -14.73 6.58
CA ILE A 80 28.97 -14.34 7.19
C ILE A 80 28.73 -13.09 8.02
N ILE A 81 29.01 -13.17 9.32
CA ILE A 81 28.85 -12.09 10.29
C ILE A 81 30.22 -11.53 10.65
N VAL A 82 30.33 -10.20 10.56
CA VAL A 82 31.56 -9.43 10.86
C VAL A 82 31.42 -8.60 12.14
N GLY A 83 30.25 -8.62 12.78
CA GLY A 83 30.03 -7.89 14.03
C GLY A 83 28.65 -8.20 14.61
N SER A 84 28.52 -8.08 15.93
CA SER A 84 27.26 -8.31 16.66
C SER A 84 27.14 -7.29 17.79
N PHE A 85 26.09 -6.49 17.76
CA PHE A 85 25.93 -5.35 18.66
C PHE A 85 24.60 -5.42 19.38
N LYS A 86 24.61 -5.17 20.69
CA LYS A 86 23.36 -5.01 21.47
C LYS A 86 22.69 -3.66 21.22
N THR A 87 23.50 -2.63 20.92
CA THR A 87 23.03 -1.26 20.71
C THR A 87 22.84 -0.99 19.22
N PRO A 88 21.62 -0.70 18.75
CA PRO A 88 21.33 -0.49 17.32
C PRO A 88 22.16 0.61 16.67
N LYS A 89 22.45 1.69 17.42
CA LYS A 89 23.29 2.80 16.94
C LYS A 89 24.68 2.33 16.51
N TYR A 90 25.28 1.38 17.23
CA TYR A 90 26.61 0.85 16.91
C TYR A 90 26.57 -0.12 15.73
N ALA A 91 25.55 -0.96 15.65
CA ALA A 91 25.29 -1.78 14.47
C ALA A 91 25.13 -0.92 13.21
N ALA A 92 24.34 0.14 13.26
CA ALA A 92 24.13 1.06 12.13
C ALA A 92 25.43 1.75 11.71
N ALA A 93 26.22 2.28 12.66
CA ALA A 93 27.50 2.90 12.37
C ALA A 93 28.51 1.91 11.78
N TYR A 94 28.58 0.68 12.31
CA TYR A 94 29.47 -0.35 11.80
C TYR A 94 29.05 -0.83 10.41
N LYS A 95 27.75 -0.99 10.17
CA LYS A 95 27.19 -1.26 8.83
C LYS A 95 27.66 -0.23 7.81
N GLU A 96 27.54 1.06 8.13
CA GLU A 96 27.97 2.13 7.24
C GLU A 96 29.49 2.11 7.01
N TYR A 97 30.28 1.88 8.07
CA TYR A 97 31.73 1.74 7.97
C TYR A 97 32.16 0.61 7.03
N ILE A 98 31.54 -0.57 7.16
CA ILE A 98 31.80 -1.71 6.28
C ILE A 98 31.27 -1.45 4.86
N GLY A 99 30.13 -0.78 4.72
CA GLY A 99 29.59 -0.34 3.44
C GLY A 99 30.52 0.60 2.68
N LYS A 100 31.17 1.54 3.38
CA LYS A 100 32.19 2.45 2.80
C LYS A 100 33.42 1.71 2.27
N LYS A 101 33.70 0.50 2.75
CA LYS A 101 34.76 -0.38 2.24
C LYS A 101 34.33 -1.17 0.99
N GLY A 102 33.11 -0.98 0.49
CA GLY A 102 32.60 -1.61 -0.72
C GLY A 102 31.84 -2.92 -0.50
N TYR A 103 31.58 -3.30 0.75
CA TYR A 103 30.84 -4.53 1.06
C TYR A 103 29.33 -4.25 1.12
N GLN A 104 28.53 -5.15 0.53
CA GLN A 104 27.09 -5.14 0.75
C GLN A 104 26.78 -5.72 2.12
N THR A 105 26.09 -4.95 2.95
CA THR A 105 25.81 -5.32 4.34
C THR A 105 24.32 -5.45 4.63
N GLU A 106 23.95 -6.49 5.37
CA GLU A 106 22.61 -6.74 5.88
C GLU A 106 22.64 -6.78 7.42
N ILE A 107 21.61 -6.25 8.09
CA ILE A 107 21.47 -6.40 9.55
C ILE A 107 20.52 -7.56 9.81
N LEU A 108 20.99 -8.54 10.58
CA LEU A 108 20.20 -9.66 11.06
C LEU A 108 20.01 -9.53 12.56
N VAL A 109 18.84 -9.92 13.07
CA VAL A 109 18.57 -9.91 14.51
C VAL A 109 18.47 -11.34 15.01
N ASN A 110 19.26 -11.69 16.03
CA ASN A 110 19.19 -13.01 16.65
C ASN A 110 18.10 -13.07 17.75
N SER A 111 17.89 -14.27 18.31
CA SER A 111 16.95 -14.50 19.42
C SER A 111 17.22 -13.63 20.64
N TYR A 112 18.50 -13.30 20.91
CA TYR A 112 18.94 -12.45 22.01
C TYR A 112 18.85 -10.95 21.73
N LYS A 113 18.23 -10.53 20.62
CA LYS A 113 18.09 -9.11 20.21
C LYS A 113 19.43 -8.41 20.00
N PHE A 114 20.45 -9.13 19.54
CA PHE A 114 21.66 -8.54 19.01
C PHE A 114 21.50 -8.33 17.51
N GLU A 115 21.93 -7.16 17.05
CA GLU A 115 22.03 -6.80 15.64
C GLU A 115 23.38 -7.26 15.10
N MET A 116 23.34 -8.28 14.25
CA MET A 116 24.48 -8.88 13.59
C MET A 116 24.64 -8.29 12.19
N ILE A 117 25.85 -7.85 11.87
CA ILE A 117 26.18 -7.28 10.58
C ILE A 117 26.68 -8.40 9.67
N SER A 118 25.89 -8.73 8.65
CA SER A 118 26.25 -9.71 7.64
C SER A 118 26.82 -9.03 6.40
N ILE A 119 27.87 -9.60 5.80
CA ILE A 119 28.47 -9.12 4.54
C ILE A 119 28.17 -10.03 3.34
N GLY A 120 27.37 -11.08 3.54
CA GLY A 120 27.07 -12.06 2.51
C GLY A 120 26.12 -13.14 3.01
N ALA A 121 25.24 -13.59 2.11
CA ALA A 121 24.30 -14.68 2.34
C ALA A 121 24.52 -15.76 1.27
N TYR A 122 24.54 -17.02 1.69
CA TYR A 122 24.99 -18.15 0.88
C TYR A 122 24.02 -19.33 0.97
N LYS A 123 23.92 -20.08 -0.14
CA LYS A 123 23.04 -21.25 -0.21
C LYS A 123 23.66 -22.49 0.43
N SER A 124 24.97 -22.63 0.30
CA SER A 124 25.72 -23.77 0.78
C SER A 124 26.74 -23.38 1.85
N TRP A 125 27.02 -24.32 2.75
CA TRP A 125 28.04 -24.17 3.78
C TRP A 125 29.44 -23.99 3.17
N GLY A 126 29.75 -24.73 2.10
CA GLY A 126 31.06 -24.67 1.44
C GLY A 126 31.38 -23.30 0.84
N GLU A 127 30.40 -22.66 0.19
CA GLU A 127 30.55 -21.29 -0.31
C GLU A 127 30.80 -20.30 0.83
N ALA A 128 30.01 -20.40 1.90
CA ALA A 128 30.16 -19.53 3.07
C ALA A 128 31.54 -19.69 3.73
N VAL A 129 32.04 -20.93 3.89
CA VAL A 129 33.37 -21.19 4.48
C VAL A 129 34.49 -20.64 3.59
N LYS A 130 34.38 -20.79 2.27
CA LYS A 130 35.38 -20.27 1.33
C LYS A 130 35.51 -18.75 1.42
N ASP A 131 34.39 -18.04 1.52
CA ASP A 131 34.38 -16.58 1.64
C ASP A 131 34.64 -16.10 3.07
N LEU A 132 34.37 -16.92 4.09
CA LEU A 132 34.69 -16.61 5.48
C LEU A 132 36.19 -16.37 5.67
N THR A 133 37.05 -17.18 5.04
CA THR A 133 38.51 -16.97 5.10
C THR A 133 38.88 -15.59 4.58
N LYS A 134 38.33 -15.19 3.42
CA LYS A 134 38.57 -13.85 2.86
C LYS A 134 38.05 -12.74 3.76
N ALA A 135 36.86 -12.94 4.36
CA ALA A 135 36.28 -11.98 5.29
C ALA A 135 37.16 -11.77 6.54
N ARG A 136 37.75 -12.85 7.06
CA ARG A 136 38.67 -12.79 8.21
C ARG A 136 39.96 -12.05 7.88
N GLU A 137 40.47 -12.21 6.67
CA GLU A 137 41.70 -11.54 6.22
C GLU A 137 41.45 -10.06 5.88
N ALA A 138 40.35 -9.75 5.19
CA ALA A 138 40.12 -8.43 4.60
C ALA A 138 39.21 -7.51 5.42
N VAL A 139 38.37 -8.06 6.32
CA VAL A 139 37.31 -7.29 7.00
C VAL A 139 37.45 -7.35 8.51
N GLU A 140 37.25 -8.53 9.09
CA GLU A 140 37.23 -8.73 10.54
C GLU A 140 37.72 -10.15 10.89
N PRO A 141 38.90 -10.30 11.52
CA PRO A 141 39.49 -11.61 11.85
C PRO A 141 38.58 -12.51 12.68
N THR A 142 37.70 -11.92 13.48
CA THR A 142 36.78 -12.67 14.36
C THR A 142 35.49 -13.11 13.66
N SER A 143 35.33 -12.87 12.36
CA SER A 143 34.12 -13.21 11.61
C SER A 143 33.70 -14.67 11.77
N TRP A 144 32.39 -14.93 11.73
CA TRP A 144 31.81 -16.27 11.86
C TRP A 144 30.61 -16.46 10.94
N ILE A 145 30.16 -17.71 10.77
CA ILE A 145 28.94 -18.02 10.01
C ILE A 145 27.77 -18.13 10.98
N TYR A 146 26.70 -17.41 10.68
CA TYR A 146 25.39 -17.54 11.31
C TYR A 146 24.46 -18.34 10.40
N ILE A 147 23.77 -19.32 10.98
CA ILE A 147 22.79 -20.14 10.27
C ILE A 147 21.40 -19.64 10.64
N LYS A 148 20.73 -18.97 9.72
CA LYS A 148 19.38 -18.44 9.94
C LYS A 148 18.39 -19.61 9.99
N GLY A 149 17.65 -19.71 11.11
CA GLY A 149 16.64 -20.75 11.33
C GLY A 149 17.04 -21.89 12.29
N GLN A 150 18.22 -21.81 12.90
CA GLN A 150 18.55 -22.51 14.14
C GLN A 150 18.28 -21.62 15.36
#